data_AF-A0A5C7QAX1-F1
#
_entry.id   AF-A0A5C7QAX1-F1
#
_cell.length_a   1.000
_cell.length_b   1.000
_cell.length_c   1.000
_cell.angle_alpha   90.00
_cell.angle_beta   90.00
_cell.angle_gamma   90.00
#
_symmetry.space_group_name_H-M   'P 1'
#
loop_
_entity.id
_entity.type
_entity.pdbx_description
1 polymer ?
#
loop_
_entity_poly.entity_id
_entity_poly.type
_entity_poly.pdbx_seq_one_letter_code
_entity_poly.pdbx_strand_id
1 'polypeptide(L)'
;MSLEDLKGKTISKVLVSEDKTFIAFESEETKELFVFVLTADCCSSTQLEGVATMGLPARVEEVRDFTAYTEDDDIDEHTQHYRVILRGERGDVVKIRFCNSSNGYYGGSLEKYEADYDRSKLKLRDVDGE
;
A
#
# COMPACT_ATOMS: atom_id res chain seq x y z
N MET A 1 -7.27 -11.96 2.52
CA MET A 1 -5.80 -12.04 2.49
C MET A 1 -5.26 -10.63 2.68
N SER A 2 -4.32 -10.45 3.60
CA SER A 2 -3.82 -9.14 4.05
C SER A 2 -2.38 -8.93 3.57
N LEU A 3 -1.81 -7.75 3.77
CA LEU A 3 -0.38 -7.49 3.47
C LEU A 3 0.57 -8.47 4.20
N GLU A 4 0.10 -9.19 5.21
CA GLU A 4 0.85 -10.24 5.90
C GLU A 4 1.28 -11.39 4.99
N ASP A 5 0.58 -11.63 3.88
CA ASP A 5 0.97 -12.61 2.87
C ASP A 5 2.34 -12.29 2.22
N LEU A 6 2.83 -11.06 2.37
CA LEU A 6 4.17 -10.66 1.91
C LEU A 6 5.29 -11.11 2.86
N LYS A 7 4.98 -11.49 4.12
CA LYS A 7 5.99 -11.94 5.08
C LYS A 7 6.75 -13.16 4.55
N GLY A 8 8.07 -13.11 4.70
CA GLY A 8 8.99 -14.13 4.23
C GLY A 8 9.37 -14.03 2.75
N LYS A 9 8.66 -13.23 1.94
CA LYS A 9 8.95 -13.03 0.52
C LYS A 9 9.99 -11.93 0.31
N THR A 10 10.81 -12.08 -0.73
CA THR A 10 11.75 -11.04 -1.17
C THR A 10 11.10 -10.13 -2.19
N ILE A 11 10.91 -8.86 -1.87
CA ILE A 11 10.31 -7.87 -2.78
C ILE A 11 11.42 -7.22 -3.58
N SER A 12 11.36 -7.29 -4.91
CA SER A 12 12.29 -6.61 -5.82
C SER A 12 11.82 -5.20 -6.17
N LYS A 13 10.51 -5.02 -6.34
CA LYS A 13 9.92 -3.76 -6.82
C LYS A 13 8.58 -3.50 -6.18
N VAL A 14 8.24 -2.21 -6.07
CA VAL A 14 6.91 -1.76 -5.71
C VAL A 14 6.38 -0.90 -6.84
N LEU A 15 5.18 -1.20 -7.29
CA LEU A 15 4.51 -0.51 -8.36
C LEU A 15 3.22 0.12 -7.82
N VAL A 16 2.84 1.27 -8.35
CA VAL A 16 1.59 1.96 -8.02
C VAL A 16 0.84 2.29 -9.30
N SER A 17 -0.48 2.28 -9.28
CA SER A 17 -1.25 2.75 -10.45
C SER A 17 -1.16 4.26 -10.59
N GLU A 18 -1.28 4.77 -11.82
CA GLU A 18 -1.40 6.21 -12.07
C GLU A 18 -2.57 6.84 -11.30
N ASP A 19 -3.69 6.13 -11.21
CA ASP A 19 -4.89 6.54 -10.48
C ASP A 19 -4.77 6.39 -8.95
N LYS A 20 -3.59 5.99 -8.44
CA LYS A 20 -3.30 5.89 -6.99
C LYS A 20 -4.26 4.99 -6.20
N THR A 21 -4.86 4.02 -6.88
CA THR A 21 -5.86 3.10 -6.31
C THR A 21 -5.29 1.70 -6.08
N PHE A 22 -4.24 1.34 -6.82
CA PHE A 22 -3.59 0.04 -6.72
C PHE A 22 -2.14 0.18 -6.31
N ILE A 23 -1.69 -0.78 -5.52
CA ILE A 23 -0.28 -1.00 -5.19
C ILE A 23 0.06 -2.46 -5.48
N ALA A 24 1.20 -2.71 -6.10
CA ALA A 24 1.67 -4.05 -6.41
C ALA A 24 3.09 -4.27 -5.95
N PHE A 25 3.39 -5.47 -5.46
CA PHE A 25 4.72 -5.87 -5.02
C PHE A 25 5.23 -6.99 -5.91
N GLU A 26 6.39 -6.82 -6.51
CA GLU A 26 7.03 -7.87 -7.30
C GLU A 26 7.91 -8.73 -6.40
N SER A 27 7.69 -10.04 -6.43
CA SER A 27 8.59 -11.01 -5.78
C SER A 27 9.83 -11.23 -6.62
N GLU A 28 11.00 -11.12 -5.99
CA GLU A 28 12.28 -11.37 -6.65
C GLU A 28 12.40 -12.83 -7.11
N GLU A 29 11.92 -13.77 -6.29
CA GLU A 29 12.08 -15.22 -6.45
C GLU A 29 11.20 -15.76 -7.59
N THR A 30 9.93 -15.34 -7.63
CA THR A 30 8.93 -15.89 -8.55
C THR A 30 8.58 -14.95 -9.70
N LYS A 31 8.99 -13.67 -9.63
CA LYS A 31 8.52 -12.59 -10.51
C LYS A 31 7.00 -12.40 -10.53
N GLU A 32 6.32 -12.97 -9.52
CA GLU A 32 4.88 -12.82 -9.30
C GLU A 32 4.60 -11.41 -8.75
N LEU A 33 3.48 -10.83 -9.20
CA LEU A 33 2.99 -9.56 -8.66
C LEU A 33 1.90 -9.83 -7.62
N PHE A 34 2.07 -9.26 -6.45
CA PHE A 34 1.04 -9.21 -5.41
C PHE A 34 0.35 -7.87 -5.50
N VAL A 35 -0.81 -7.83 -6.16
CA VAL A 35 -1.58 -6.60 -6.35
C VAL A 35 -2.59 -6.44 -5.21
N PHE A 36 -2.67 -5.23 -4.71
CA PHE A 36 -3.61 -4.80 -3.69
C PHE A 36 -4.34 -3.55 -4.15
N VAL A 37 -5.59 -3.42 -3.74
CA VAL A 37 -6.48 -2.32 -4.06
C VAL A 37 -6.86 -1.57 -2.78
N LEU A 38 -6.87 -0.25 -2.87
CA LEU A 38 -7.42 0.62 -1.85
C LEU A 38 -8.94 0.63 -2.03
N THR A 39 -9.65 0.07 -1.07
CA THR A 39 -11.11 0.07 -1.04
C THR A 39 -11.61 1.16 -0.10
N ALA A 40 -12.78 1.68 -0.45
CA ALA A 40 -13.52 2.67 0.32
C ALA A 40 -14.99 2.26 0.33
N ASP A 41 -15.67 2.46 1.44
CA ASP A 41 -17.10 2.20 1.56
C ASP A 41 -17.92 3.28 0.86
N CYS A 42 -19.19 2.98 0.54
CA CYS A 42 -20.10 3.58 -0.45
C CYS A 42 -20.18 5.14 -0.55
N CYS A 43 -19.64 5.90 0.40
CA CYS A 43 -19.58 7.37 0.40
C CYS A 43 -18.21 7.94 0.83
N SER A 44 -17.18 7.11 0.93
CA SER A 44 -15.83 7.48 1.35
C SER A 44 -14.86 7.39 0.18
N SER A 45 -13.81 8.19 0.21
CA SER A 45 -12.76 8.17 -0.81
C SER A 45 -11.44 7.82 -0.14
N THR A 46 -10.90 6.65 -0.47
CA THR A 46 -9.54 6.26 -0.06
C THR A 46 -8.56 6.64 -1.17
N GLN A 47 -7.52 7.38 -0.82
CA GLN A 47 -6.48 7.78 -1.77
C GLN A 47 -5.09 7.44 -1.24
N LEU A 48 -4.23 6.91 -2.12
CA LEU A 48 -2.82 6.73 -1.81
C LEU A 48 -2.12 8.09 -1.76
N GLU A 49 -1.55 8.44 -0.62
CA GLU A 49 -0.81 9.69 -0.47
C GLU A 49 0.62 9.52 -0.97
N GLY A 50 1.26 8.40 -0.62
CA GLY A 50 2.62 8.11 -1.06
C GLY A 50 3.09 6.73 -0.68
N VAL A 51 4.08 6.26 -1.44
CA VAL A 51 4.83 5.04 -1.17
C VAL A 51 6.30 5.41 -1.22
N ALA A 52 7.06 5.00 -0.21
CA ALA A 52 8.50 5.12 -0.19
C ALA A 52 9.12 3.74 -0.09
N THR A 53 10.12 3.47 -0.92
CA THR A 53 10.88 2.22 -0.95
C THR A 53 12.31 2.50 -0.56
N MET A 54 12.92 1.61 0.24
CA MET A 54 14.32 1.74 0.62
C MET A 54 15.00 0.38 0.66
N GLY A 55 16.14 0.28 -0.03
CA GLY A 55 17.00 -0.89 0.02
C GLY A 55 16.39 -2.15 -0.61
N LEU A 56 15.54 -2.00 -1.63
CA LEU A 56 15.09 -3.14 -2.44
C LEU A 56 16.21 -3.61 -3.39
N PRO A 57 16.32 -4.92 -3.68
CA PRO A 57 15.45 -6.01 -3.21
C PRO A 57 15.65 -6.32 -1.71
N ALA A 58 14.56 -6.61 -1.01
CA ALA A 58 14.61 -6.94 0.42
C ALA A 58 13.55 -7.96 0.84
N ARG A 59 13.93 -8.85 1.77
CA ARG A 59 13.02 -9.82 2.38
C ARG A 59 12.16 -9.16 3.45
N VAL A 60 10.85 -9.31 3.35
CA VAL A 60 9.91 -8.81 4.36
C VAL A 60 9.91 -9.76 5.55
N GLU A 61 10.27 -9.26 6.72
CA GLU A 61 10.22 -10.02 7.98
C GLU A 61 8.97 -9.67 8.79
N GLU A 62 8.54 -8.41 8.73
CA GLU A 62 7.43 -7.91 9.52
C GLU A 62 6.58 -6.92 8.72
N VAL A 63 5.27 -6.94 8.99
CA VAL A 63 4.29 -6.02 8.44
C VAL A 63 3.67 -5.30 9.62
N ARG A 64 3.85 -3.99 9.70
CA ARG A 64 3.24 -3.12 10.71
C ARG A 64 2.15 -2.30 10.07
N ASP A 65 0.91 -2.57 10.45
CA ASP A 65 -0.21 -1.70 10.19
C ASP A 65 -0.30 -0.67 11.33
N PHE A 66 -0.25 0.60 10.98
CA PHE A 66 -0.56 1.70 11.88
C PHE A 66 -1.95 2.21 11.52
N THR A 67 -2.91 1.78 12.33
CA THR A 67 -4.31 2.15 12.19
C THR A 67 -4.49 3.64 12.46
N ALA A 68 -5.32 4.29 11.61
CA ALA A 68 -5.86 5.64 11.67
C ALA A 68 -5.23 6.57 12.72
N TYR A 69 -4.37 7.50 12.28
CA TYR A 69 -4.02 8.69 13.05
C TYR A 69 -4.61 9.94 12.39
N THR A 70 -4.94 10.92 13.22
CA THR A 70 -5.32 12.26 12.78
C THR A 70 -4.06 13.11 12.79
N GLU A 71 -3.68 13.74 11.68
CA GLU A 71 -2.66 14.79 11.74
C GLU A 71 -3.30 16.04 12.34
N ASP A 72 -2.64 16.68 13.31
CA ASP A 72 -3.12 17.89 14.02
C ASP A 72 -3.40 19.08 13.06
N ASP A 73 -2.90 19.02 11.83
CA ASP A 73 -3.03 20.06 10.80
C ASP A 73 -4.20 19.82 9.82
N ASP A 74 -4.93 18.71 9.95
CA ASP A 74 -6.06 18.41 9.05
C ASP A 74 -7.29 19.25 9.43
N ILE A 75 -7.58 20.24 8.56
CA ILE A 75 -8.72 21.16 8.65
C ILE A 75 -10.07 20.41 8.49
N ASP A 76 -10.02 19.16 8.01
CA ASP A 76 -11.18 18.29 7.79
C ASP A 76 -11.27 17.25 8.91
N GLU A 77 -12.19 17.47 9.85
CA GLU A 77 -12.49 16.63 11.02
C GLU A 77 -12.92 15.18 10.70
N HIS A 78 -12.87 14.78 9.43
CA HIS A 78 -13.30 13.47 8.95
C HIS A 78 -12.30 12.74 8.04
N THR A 79 -11.07 13.25 7.90
CA THR A 79 -9.99 12.52 7.21
C THR A 79 -9.20 11.66 8.20
N GLN A 80 -9.03 10.38 7.89
CA GLN A 80 -8.19 9.45 8.65
C GLN A 80 -6.98 9.02 7.82
N HIS A 81 -5.78 9.13 8.39
CA HIS A 81 -4.54 8.71 7.73
C HIS A 81 -4.10 7.34 8.25
N TYR A 82 -3.72 6.49 7.32
CA TYR A 82 -3.24 5.14 7.57
C TYR A 82 -1.81 5.01 7.07
N ARG A 83 -1.02 4.26 7.81
CA ARG A 83 0.35 3.97 7.41
C ARG A 83 0.65 2.49 7.56
N VAL A 84 1.20 1.90 6.50
CA VAL A 84 1.70 0.52 6.56
C VAL A 84 3.20 0.52 6.31
N ILE A 85 3.92 -0.22 7.15
CA ILE A 85 5.37 -0.38 7.04
C ILE A 85 5.70 -1.85 6.85
N LEU A 86 6.35 -2.17 5.73
CA LEU A 86 7.02 -3.45 5.54
C LEU A 86 8.45 -3.29 6.05
N ARG A 87 8.85 -4.13 6.99
CA ARG A 87 10.19 -4.15 7.57
C ARG A 87 10.93 -5.39 7.09
N GLY A 88 12.14 -5.19 6.59
CA GLY A 88 13.08 -6.25 6.29
C GLY A 88 14.24 -6.29 7.28
N GLU A 89 15.21 -7.18 7.02
CA GLU A 89 16.36 -7.43 7.90
C GLU A 89 17.15 -6.16 8.25
N ARG A 90 17.26 -5.22 7.29
CA ARG A 90 18.04 -3.97 7.43
C ARG A 90 17.24 -2.77 7.91
N GLY A 91 15.94 -2.94 8.20
CA GLY A 91 15.05 -1.85 8.62
C GLY A 91 13.79 -1.75 7.75
N ASP A 92 13.15 -0.58 7.76
CA ASP A 92 11.93 -0.34 6.99
C ASP A 92 12.26 -0.34 5.49
N VAL A 93 11.60 -1.21 4.72
CA VAL A 93 11.87 -1.38 3.28
C VAL A 93 10.79 -0.77 2.41
N VAL A 94 9.54 -0.75 2.88
CA VAL A 94 8.44 -0.05 2.20
C VAL A 94 7.57 0.67 3.22
N LYS A 95 7.24 1.92 2.95
CA LYS A 95 6.31 2.75 3.74
C LYS A 95 5.19 3.21 2.84
N ILE A 96 3.97 2.83 3.17
CA ILE A 96 2.75 3.15 2.42
C ILE A 96 1.97 4.12 3.29
N ARG A 97 1.52 5.23 2.71
CA ARG A 97 0.60 6.19 3.34
C ARG A 97 -0.62 6.36 2.46
N PHE A 98 -1.79 6.25 3.06
CA PHE A 98 -3.06 6.51 2.39
C PHE A 98 -4.02 7.15 3.37
N CYS A 99 -4.90 8.00 2.86
CA CYS A 99 -5.94 8.64 3.64
C CYS A 99 -7.30 8.15 3.19
N ASN A 100 -8.26 8.15 4.10
CA ASN A 100 -9.67 7.97 3.80
C ASN A 100 -10.40 9.22 4.26
N SER A 101 -10.98 9.94 3.30
CA SER A 101 -11.94 11.00 3.60
C SER A 101 -13.33 10.37 3.63
N SER A 102 -13.93 10.38 4.81
CA SER A 102 -15.27 9.84 5.09
C SER A 102 -16.06 10.86 5.89
N ASN A 103 -17.23 10.50 6.40
CA ASN A 103 -17.97 11.26 7.41
C ASN A 103 -17.67 10.75 8.84
N GLY A 104 -16.53 10.08 9.03
CA GLY A 104 -16.09 9.49 10.30
C GLY A 104 -16.61 8.08 10.61
N TYR A 105 -17.43 7.46 9.74
CA TYR A 105 -18.01 6.13 9.98
C TYR A 105 -17.35 4.98 9.19
N TYR A 106 -16.48 5.28 8.24
CA TYR A 106 -15.87 4.30 7.34
C TYR A 106 -14.36 4.50 7.31
N GLY A 107 -13.62 3.41 7.16
CA GLY A 107 -12.16 3.42 7.04
C GLY A 107 -11.70 2.90 5.69
N GLY A 108 -10.54 3.38 5.26
CA GLY A 108 -9.86 2.83 4.07
C GLY A 108 -9.24 1.49 4.40
N SER A 109 -9.33 0.53 3.47
CA SER A 109 -8.68 -0.78 3.62
C SER A 109 -7.82 -1.10 2.41
N LEU A 110 -6.80 -1.92 2.62
CA LEU A 110 -5.87 -2.36 1.59
C LEU A 110 -6.05 -3.87 1.41
N GLU A 111 -6.77 -4.25 0.36
CA GLU A 111 -7.22 -5.61 0.14
C GLU A 111 -6.49 -6.24 -1.04
N LYS A 112 -6.18 -7.54 -0.95
CA LYS A 112 -5.57 -8.26 -2.07
C LYS A 112 -6.55 -8.29 -3.24
N TYR A 113 -6.06 -7.91 -4.43
CA TYR A 113 -6.81 -8.00 -5.66
C TYR A 113 -6.62 -9.41 -6.27
N GLU A 114 -7.65 -10.26 -6.17
CA GLU A 114 -7.57 -11.68 -6.58
C GLU A 114 -8.01 -11.97 -8.03
N ALA A 115 -8.40 -10.94 -8.80
CA ALA A 115 -8.75 -11.14 -10.20
C ALA A 115 -7.51 -11.33 -11.08
N ASP A 116 -7.65 -12.07 -12.18
CA ASP A 116 -6.63 -12.17 -13.23
C ASP A 116 -6.38 -10.78 -13.83
N TYR A 117 -5.35 -10.10 -13.34
CA TYR A 117 -5.10 -8.72 -13.70
C TYR A 117 -4.26 -8.64 -14.97
N ASP A 118 -4.81 -7.99 -15.99
CA ASP A 118 -4.03 -7.58 -17.15
C ASP A 118 -3.16 -6.38 -16.75
N ARG A 119 -1.83 -6.57 -16.68
CA ARG A 119 -0.87 -5.52 -16.30
C ARG A 119 -1.04 -4.24 -17.15
N SER A 120 -1.46 -4.36 -18.40
CA SER A 120 -1.67 -3.24 -19.32
C SER A 120 -2.88 -2.39 -18.94
N LYS A 121 -3.86 -2.95 -18.21
CA LYS A 121 -5.04 -2.23 -17.74
C LYS A 121 -4.83 -1.50 -16.43
N LEU A 122 -3.94 -1.99 -15.57
CA LEU A 122 -3.68 -1.40 -14.25
C LEU A 122 -2.75 -0.17 -14.29
N LYS A 123 -2.09 0.09 -15.42
CA LYS A 123 -1.18 1.25 -15.62
C LYS A 123 -0.22 1.43 -14.43
N LEU A 124 0.43 0.34 -14.06
CA LEU A 124 1.36 0.31 -12.93
C LEU A 124 2.69 0.98 -13.32
N ARG A 125 3.20 1.86 -12.47
CA ARG A 125 4.50 2.50 -12.58
C ARG A 125 5.36 2.21 -11.36
N ASP A 126 6.68 2.16 -11.54
CA ASP A 126 7.63 1.90 -10.47
C ASP A 126 7.67 3.05 -9.47
N VAL A 127 7.71 2.71 -8.19
CA VAL A 127 8.00 3.68 -7.13
C VAL A 127 9.52 3.78 -7.05
N ASP A 128 10.08 4.61 -7.93
CA ASP A 128 11.50 4.96 -7.89
C ASP A 128 11.79 5.56 -6.51
N GLY A 129 12.72 4.92 -5.79
CA GLY A 129 13.16 5.36 -4.48
C GLY A 129 13.99 6.63 -4.62
N GLU A 130 13.35 7.78 -4.47
CA GLU A 130 14.03 9.08 -4.27
C GLU A 130 14.81 9.09 -2.94
#